data_AF-A0A940BA60-F1
#
_entry.id   AF-A0A940BA60-F1
#
_cell.length_a   1.000
_cell.length_b   1.000
_cell.length_c   1.000
_cell.angle_alpha   90.00
_cell.angle_beta   90.00
_cell.angle_gamma   90.00
#
_symmetry.space_group_name_H-M   'P 1'
#
loop_
_entity.id
_entity.type
_entity.pdbx_description
1 polymer ?
#
loop_
_entity_poly.entity_id
_entity_poly.type
_entity_poly.pdbx_seq_one_letter_code
_entity_poly.pdbx_strand_id
1 'polypeptide(L)'
;MSTIPFIALDFDCVMTSAGELPPYKGSMLRGGLGHGLRRACCAVRGRECAGCPLASACLFPRLFHPAGTGGRQLPPPYCLVPLDNVKTSYAEGEP
;
A
#
# COMPACT_ATOMS: atom_id res chain seq x y z
N MET A 1 -3.08 -26.95 9.82
CA MET A 1 -3.20 -25.52 9.43
C MET A 1 -2.02 -24.78 10.04
N SER A 2 -1.04 -24.35 9.23
CA SER A 2 0.04 -23.51 9.76
C SER A 2 -0.47 -22.11 10.02
N THR A 3 -0.29 -21.61 11.23
CA THR A 3 -0.50 -20.22 11.58
C THR A 3 0.65 -19.39 10.99
N ILE A 4 0.31 -18.39 10.18
CA ILE A 4 1.30 -17.43 9.67
C ILE A 4 1.43 -16.34 10.73
N PRO A 5 2.63 -16.08 11.29
CA PRO A 5 2.81 -14.98 12.22
C PRO A 5 2.63 -13.66 11.48
N PHE A 6 1.84 -12.75 12.06
CA PHE A 6 1.64 -11.41 11.53
C PHE A 6 1.53 -10.41 12.68
N ILE A 7 1.73 -9.13 12.37
CA ILE A 7 1.44 -8.02 13.26
C ILE A 7 0.15 -7.36 12.81
N ALA A 8 -0.78 -7.11 13.74
CA ALA A 8 -1.96 -6.30 13.51
C ALA A 8 -1.66 -4.86 13.92
N LEU A 9 -1.97 -3.90 13.04
CA LEU A 9 -1.77 -2.48 13.27
C LEU A 9 -3.06 -1.76 12.90
N ASP A 10 -3.55 -0.92 13.82
CA ASP A 10 -4.70 -0.06 13.60
C ASP A 10 -4.23 1.38 13.39
N PHE A 11 -4.82 2.06 12.41
CA PHE A 11 -4.49 3.43 12.05
C PHE A 11 -5.76 4.27 12.08
N ASP A 12 -5.83 5.19 13.03
CA ASP A 12 -6.86 6.22 13.08
C ASP A 12 -6.41 7.41 12.23
N CYS A 13 -7.11 7.63 11.14
CA CYS A 13 -6.89 8.75 10.22
C CYS A 13 -8.05 9.72 10.30
N VAL A 14 -7.78 10.99 10.01
CA VAL A 14 -8.81 12.02 9.83
C VAL A 14 -8.46 12.88 8.62
N MET A 15 -9.48 13.38 7.96
CA MET A 15 -9.38 14.30 6.85
C MET A 15 -8.86 15.65 7.34
N THR A 16 -7.69 16.04 6.86
CA THR A 16 -7.09 17.36 7.18
C THR A 16 -7.74 18.52 6.43
N SER A 17 -8.62 18.22 5.48
CA SER A 17 -9.41 19.18 4.70
C SER A 17 -10.58 18.44 4.07
N ALA A 18 -11.68 19.13 3.79
CA ALA A 18 -12.79 18.55 3.04
C ALA A 18 -12.33 18.05 1.66
N GLY A 19 -12.91 16.94 1.18
CA GLY A 19 -12.50 16.35 -0.09
C GLY A 19 -13.30 15.13 -0.52
N GLU A 20 -12.90 14.58 -1.66
CA GLU A 20 -13.49 13.36 -2.23
C GLU A 20 -12.50 12.20 -2.21
N LEU A 21 -12.98 11.05 -1.77
CA LEU A 21 -12.26 9.79 -1.80
C LEU A 21 -13.07 8.79 -2.65
N PRO A 22 -12.43 7.98 -3.52
CA PRO A 22 -13.13 6.97 -4.31
C PRO A 22 -13.88 5.95 -3.41
N PRO A 23 -14.94 5.30 -3.90
CA PRO A 23 -15.67 4.28 -3.13
C PRO A 23 -14.80 3.05 -2.82
N TYR A 24 -13.72 2.82 -3.58
CA TYR A 24 -12.81 1.69 -3.41
C TYR A 24 -11.64 2.03 -2.46
N LYS A 25 -11.92 2.16 -1.16
CA LYS A 25 -10.93 2.58 -0.14
C LYS A 25 -9.69 1.69 -0.09
N GLY A 26 -9.84 0.37 -0.26
CA GLY A 26 -8.70 -0.56 -0.23
C GLY A 26 -7.67 -0.28 -1.34
N SER A 27 -8.14 -0.10 -2.58
CA SER A 27 -7.28 0.24 -3.72
C SER A 27 -6.64 1.62 -3.55
N MET A 28 -7.41 2.60 -3.06
CA MET A 28 -6.92 3.94 -2.77
C MET A 28 -5.79 3.92 -1.73
N LEU A 29 -6.02 3.29 -0.58
CA LEU A 29 -5.03 3.18 0.50
C LEU A 29 -3.79 2.41 0.05
N ARG A 30 -3.96 1.31 -0.71
CA ARG A 30 -2.84 0.56 -1.29
C ARG A 30 -1.99 1.44 -2.20
N GLY A 31 -2.62 2.27 -3.03
CA GLY A 31 -1.94 3.23 -3.89
C GLY A 31 -1.20 4.30 -3.11
N GLY A 32 -1.88 4.97 -2.17
CA GLY A 32 -1.31 6.03 -1.33
C GLY A 32 -0.14 5.55 -0.48
N LEU A 33 -0.31 4.44 0.24
CA LEU A 33 0.74 3.83 1.05
C LEU A 33 1.94 3.41 0.19
N GLY A 34 1.68 2.77 -0.95
CA GLY A 34 2.75 2.36 -1.88
C GLY A 34 3.53 3.55 -2.43
N HIS A 35 2.85 4.62 -2.84
CA HIS A 35 3.50 5.83 -3.33
C HIS A 35 4.32 6.52 -2.23
N GLY A 36 3.73 6.71 -1.05
CA GLY A 36 4.38 7.32 0.11
C GLY A 36 5.62 6.54 0.57
N LEU A 37 5.49 5.22 0.74
CA LEU A 37 6.60 4.36 1.16
C LEU A 37 7.72 4.33 0.12
N ARG A 38 7.38 4.25 -1.17
CA ARG A 38 8.38 4.35 -2.24
C ARG A 38 9.11 5.68 -2.16
N ARG A 39 8.40 6.80 -2.00
CA ARG A 39 9.01 8.14 -1.88
C ARG A 39 9.92 8.25 -0.65
N ALA A 40 9.53 7.67 0.48
CA ALA A 40 10.28 7.71 1.73
C ALA A 40 11.56 6.85 1.70
N CYS A 41 11.48 5.64 1.14
CA CYS A 41 12.57 4.65 1.24
C CYS A 41 13.41 4.47 -0.04
N CYS A 42 12.99 4.96 -1.20
CA CYS A 42 13.70 4.70 -2.46
C CYS A 42 15.02 5.50 -2.54
N ALA A 43 16.15 4.78 -2.53
CA ALA A 43 17.48 5.36 -2.67
C ALA A 43 17.80 5.86 -4.09
N VAL A 44 17.25 5.22 -5.12
CA VAL A 44 17.59 5.52 -6.53
C VAL A 44 16.84 6.76 -7.05
N ARG A 45 15.60 6.98 -6.60
CA ARG A 45 14.66 8.06 -7.01
C ARG A 45 14.38 8.10 -8.53
N GLY A 46 13.18 8.51 -8.91
CA GLY A 46 12.82 8.79 -10.32
C GLY A 46 12.83 7.62 -11.32
N ARG A 47 13.32 6.43 -10.96
CA ARG A 47 13.33 5.24 -11.84
C ARG A 47 12.26 4.23 -11.50
N GLU A 48 11.71 3.57 -12.52
CA GLU A 48 10.81 2.43 -12.34
C GLU A 48 11.52 1.29 -11.59
N CYS A 49 10.74 0.45 -10.92
CA CYS A 49 11.30 -0.71 -10.21
C CYS A 49 11.79 -1.78 -11.18
N ALA A 50 11.21 -1.85 -12.39
CA ALA A 50 11.69 -2.70 -13.46
C ALA A 50 13.10 -2.26 -13.89
N GLY A 51 14.05 -3.19 -13.91
CA GLY A 51 15.45 -2.90 -14.24
C GLY A 51 16.22 -2.12 -13.16
N CYS A 52 15.66 -1.94 -11.95
CA CYS A 52 16.36 -1.29 -10.86
C CYS A 52 17.54 -2.15 -10.36
N PRO A 53 18.76 -1.60 -10.22
CA PRO A 53 19.93 -2.36 -9.77
C PRO A 53 19.80 -2.90 -8.34
N LEU A 54 18.89 -2.34 -7.55
CA LEU A 54 18.62 -2.77 -6.18
C LEU A 54 17.40 -3.70 -6.07
N ALA A 55 16.75 -4.08 -7.18
CA ALA A 55 15.46 -4.78 -7.15
C ALA A 55 15.48 -6.08 -6.33
N SER A 56 16.58 -6.83 -6.36
CA SER A 56 16.75 -8.10 -5.61
C SER A 56 16.79 -7.91 -4.10
N ALA A 57 17.36 -6.80 -3.62
CA ALA A 57 17.52 -6.50 -2.19
C ALA A 57 16.48 -5.48 -1.67
N CYS A 58 15.77 -4.78 -2.55
CA CYS A 58 14.83 -3.73 -2.18
C CYS A 58 13.58 -4.33 -1.53
N LEU A 59 13.20 -3.80 -0.36
CA LEU A 59 12.00 -4.25 0.36
C LEU A 59 10.70 -3.77 -0.30
N PHE A 60 10.73 -2.63 -1.00
CA PHE A 60 9.52 -2.07 -1.64
C PHE A 60 8.84 -3.03 -2.64
N PRO A 61 9.52 -3.57 -3.68
CA PRO A 61 8.89 -4.52 -4.59
C PRO A 61 8.51 -5.83 -3.88
N ARG A 62 9.25 -6.27 -2.85
CA ARG A 62 8.88 -7.45 -2.05
C ARG A 62 7.56 -7.30 -1.31
N LEU A 63 7.20 -6.06 -0.92
CA LEU A 63 5.92 -5.77 -0.27
C LEU A 63 4.81 -5.54 -1.30
N PHE A 64 5.03 -4.69 -2.30
CA PHE A 64 3.95 -4.19 -3.17
C PHE A 64 3.79 -4.92 -4.50
N HIS A 65 4.84 -5.59 -4.98
CA HIS A 65 4.88 -6.27 -6.28
C HIS A 65 5.66 -7.60 -6.18
N PRO A 66 5.32 -8.49 -5.22
CA PRO A 66 6.11 -9.70 -5.03
C PRO A 66 5.98 -10.64 -6.24
N ALA A 67 7.13 -10.99 -6.80
CA ALA A 67 7.26 -11.95 -7.88
C ALA A 67 7.75 -13.29 -7.34
N GLY A 68 7.07 -14.36 -7.73
CA GLY A 68 7.47 -15.74 -7.50
C GLY A 68 8.27 -16.31 -8.67
N THR A 69 8.55 -17.61 -8.61
CA THR A 69 9.22 -18.33 -9.69
C THR A 69 8.38 -18.32 -10.97
N GLY A 70 9.05 -18.30 -12.13
CA GLY A 70 8.38 -18.35 -13.44
C GLY A 70 7.50 -17.14 -13.76
N GLY A 71 7.73 -15.99 -13.12
CA GLY A 71 6.94 -14.77 -13.37
C GLY A 71 5.56 -14.76 -12.71
N ARG A 72 5.26 -15.72 -11.84
CA ARG A 72 4.00 -15.73 -11.09
C ARG A 72 3.95 -14.58 -10.10
N GLN A 73 2.89 -13.78 -10.14
CA GLN A 73 2.68 -12.77 -9.11
C GLN A 73 2.16 -13.41 -7.82
N LEU A 74 2.82 -13.14 -6.71
CA LEU A 74 2.41 -13.60 -5.39
C LEU A 74 1.45 -12.58 -4.76
N PRO A 75 0.60 -13.01 -3.80
CA PRO A 75 -0.14 -12.05 -3.00
C PRO A 75 0.83 -11.18 -2.18
N PRO A 76 0.56 -9.88 -2.00
CA PRO A 76 1.31 -9.05 -1.06
C PRO A 76 1.23 -9.65 0.35
N PRO A 77 2.32 -9.61 1.14
CA PRO A 77 2.36 -10.20 2.49
C PRO A 77 1.69 -9.30 3.54
N TYR A 78 0.64 -8.58 3.17
CA TYR A 78 -0.14 -7.70 4.04
C TYR A 78 -1.61 -7.67 3.60
N CYS A 79 -2.50 -7.33 4.53
CA CYS A 79 -3.91 -7.06 4.26
C CYS A 79 -4.23 -5.62 4.67
N LEU A 80 -5.00 -4.89 3.85
CA LEU A 80 -5.55 -3.59 4.22
C LEU A 80 -7.04 -3.77 4.46
N VAL A 81 -7.51 -3.39 5.64
CA VAL A 81 -8.92 -3.44 6.02
C VAL A 81 -9.41 -2.00 6.17
N PRO A 82 -9.93 -1.37 5.11
CA PRO A 82 -10.49 -0.03 5.20
C PRO A 82 -11.87 -0.05 5.87
N LEU A 83 -12.41 1.14 6.15
CA LEU A 83 -13.84 1.31 6.41
C LEU A 83 -14.66 0.72 5.25
N ASP A 84 -15.57 -0.19 5.58
CA ASP A 84 -16.46 -0.84 4.62
C ASP A 84 -17.67 0.06 4.33
N ASN A 85 -17.42 1.13 3.57
CA ASN A 85 -18.45 2.03 3.09
C ASN A 85 -18.12 2.55 1.69
N VAL A 86 -19.16 3.03 1.01
CA VAL A 86 -19.05 3.65 -0.32
C VAL A 86 -19.12 5.17 -0.25
N LYS A 87 -18.99 5.78 0.94
CA LYS A 87 -19.04 7.23 1.12
C LYS A 87 -17.85 7.85 0.40
N THR A 88 -18.11 8.86 -0.43
CA THR A 88 -17.08 9.51 -1.25
C THR A 88 -16.78 10.94 -0.82
N SER A 89 -17.76 11.69 -0.32
CA SER A 89 -17.55 13.06 0.16
C SER A 89 -17.28 13.07 1.67
N TYR A 90 -16.22 13.75 2.09
CA TYR A 90 -15.82 13.87 3.50
C TYR A 90 -15.59 15.34 3.86
N ALA A 91 -16.04 15.73 5.04
CA ALA A 91 -15.72 17.02 5.64
C ALA A 91 -14.35 16.98 6.35
N GLU A 92 -13.78 18.15 6.63
CA GLU A 92 -12.60 18.25 7.49
C GLU A 92 -12.91 17.67 8.89
N GLY A 93 -11.97 16.90 9.43
CA GLY A 93 -12.10 16.22 10.72
C GLY A 93 -12.90 14.91 10.71
N GLU A 94 -13.53 14.53 9.60
CA GLU A 94 -14.10 13.19 9.45
C GLU A 94 -13.01 12.13 9.29
N PRO A 95 -13.26 10.86 9.66
CA PRO A 95 -12.32 9.76 9.44
C PRO A 95 -12.06 9.47 7.95
#